data_AF-A0AAT9R8V7-F1
#
_entry.id   AF-A0AAT9R8V7-F1
#
_cell.length_a   1.000
_cell.length_b   1.000
_cell.length_c   1.000
_cell.angle_alpha   90.00
_cell.angle_beta   90.00
_cell.angle_gamma   90.00
#
_symmetry.space_group_name_H-M   'P 1'
#
loop_
_entity.id
_entity.type
_entity.pdbx_description
1 polymer ?
#
loop_
_entity_poly.entity_id
_entity_poly.type
_entity_poly.pdbx_seq_one_letter_code
_entity_poly.pdbx_strand_id
1 'polypeptide(L)'
;MTPYALTVDAGVRDLRAADHLLHTLAAELALPEGVFGCTHLVRGDRPRVVLSLALPSEPLLRTARERLTDRGHDLSPGAPDAAGRAVVYPGVTSLTGTLTVADVLARSAIDRVTVLGTSTRPAPETELLTRDHVRPQWQDGDLVLTAMPAVGGTLVPFEVPDPTPCCADH
;
A
#
# COMPACT_ATOMS: atom_id res chain seq x y z
N MET A 1 -8.59 17.51 -5.26
CA MET A 1 -9.15 16.80 -6.41
C MET A 1 -9.51 15.40 -5.96
N THR A 2 -10.72 14.94 -6.20
CA THR A 2 -11.08 13.54 -5.93
C THR A 2 -10.35 12.66 -6.96
N PRO A 3 -9.49 11.72 -6.54
CA PRO A 3 -8.82 10.84 -7.49
C PRO A 3 -9.85 9.96 -8.20
N TYR A 4 -9.59 9.64 -9.47
CA TYR A 4 -10.40 8.72 -10.24
C TYR A 4 -10.09 7.30 -9.79
N ALA A 5 -10.93 6.73 -8.92
CA ALA A 5 -10.67 5.43 -8.31
C ALA A 5 -11.48 4.30 -8.97
N LEU A 6 -10.88 3.12 -9.05
CA LEU A 6 -11.53 1.87 -9.41
C LEU A 6 -11.06 0.74 -8.48
N THR A 7 -11.93 -0.23 -8.25
CA THR A 7 -11.62 -1.47 -7.53
C THR A 7 -11.52 -2.61 -8.52
N VAL A 8 -10.56 -3.51 -8.29
CA VAL A 8 -10.36 -4.76 -9.03
C VAL A 8 -10.53 -5.92 -8.08
N ASP A 9 -11.48 -6.81 -8.37
CA ASP A 9 -11.63 -8.08 -7.69
C ASP A 9 -11.09 -9.21 -8.59
N ALA A 10 -9.91 -9.71 -8.25
CA ALA A 10 -9.25 -10.80 -8.96
C ALA A 10 -9.40 -12.15 -8.23
N GLY A 11 -10.23 -12.21 -7.18
CA GLY A 11 -10.44 -13.43 -6.39
C GLY A 11 -9.21 -13.89 -5.58
N VAL A 12 -8.23 -13.00 -5.39
CA VAL A 12 -6.98 -13.29 -4.66
C VAL A 12 -7.27 -13.45 -3.17
N ARG A 13 -6.62 -14.41 -2.50
CA ARG A 13 -6.89 -14.75 -1.09
C ARG A 13 -5.76 -14.39 -0.14
N ASP A 14 -4.57 -14.13 -0.65
CA ASP A 14 -3.40 -13.78 0.14
C ASP A 14 -2.85 -12.40 -0.26
N LEU A 15 -2.34 -11.68 0.74
CA LEU A 15 -1.83 -10.32 0.55
C LEU A 15 -0.62 -10.28 -0.37
N ARG A 16 0.25 -11.29 -0.32
CA ARG A 16 1.46 -11.35 -1.13
C ARG A 16 1.13 -11.43 -2.63
N ALA A 17 0.23 -12.32 -3.02
CA ALA A 17 -0.24 -12.41 -4.40
C ALA A 17 -0.97 -11.13 -4.83
N ALA A 18 -1.69 -10.47 -3.91
CA ALA A 18 -2.36 -9.21 -4.20
C ALA A 18 -1.35 -8.08 -4.47
N ASP A 19 -0.28 -7.98 -3.68
CA ASP A 19 0.81 -7.02 -3.88
C ASP A 19 1.54 -7.25 -5.20
N HIS A 20 1.88 -8.51 -5.50
CA HIS A 20 2.50 -8.88 -6.78
C HIS A 20 1.59 -8.56 -7.97
N LEU A 21 0.30 -8.85 -7.86
CA LEU A 21 -0.68 -8.52 -8.90
C LEU A 21 -0.76 -7.00 -9.09
N LEU A 22 -0.78 -6.22 -8.02
CA LEU A 22 -0.87 -4.77 -8.10
C LEU A 22 0.37 -4.15 -8.79
N HIS A 23 1.58 -4.64 -8.50
CA HIS A 23 2.78 -4.25 -9.24
C HIS A 23 2.71 -4.65 -10.72
N THR A 24 2.23 -5.86 -11.01
CA THR A 24 2.07 -6.36 -12.39
C THR A 24 1.10 -5.47 -13.16
N LEU A 25 -0.06 -5.16 -12.60
CA LEU A 25 -1.04 -4.27 -13.20
C LEU A 25 -0.49 -2.87 -13.40
N ALA A 26 0.25 -2.32 -12.43
CA ALA A 26 0.86 -1.00 -12.56
C ALA A 26 1.85 -0.94 -13.74
N ALA A 27 2.67 -1.98 -13.90
CA ALA A 27 3.62 -2.09 -15.02
C ALA A 27 2.90 -2.26 -16.37
N GLU A 28 1.93 -3.17 -16.46
CA GLU A 28 1.19 -3.45 -17.69
C GLU A 28 0.32 -2.27 -18.17
N LEU A 29 -0.22 -1.50 -17.22
CA LEU A 29 -0.98 -0.30 -17.52
C LEU A 29 -0.06 0.92 -17.75
N ALA A 30 1.26 0.76 -17.56
CA ALA A 30 2.25 1.83 -17.62
C ALA A 30 1.84 3.05 -16.77
N LEU A 31 1.43 2.78 -15.51
CA LEU A 31 0.94 3.82 -14.62
C LEU A 31 2.08 4.79 -14.24
N PRO A 32 1.81 6.10 -14.20
CA PRO A 32 2.81 7.08 -13.80
C PRO A 32 3.09 7.01 -12.29
N GLU A 33 4.24 7.55 -11.87
CA GLU A 33 4.67 7.54 -10.45
C GLU A 33 3.71 8.24 -9.48
N GLY A 34 2.79 9.07 -9.98
CA GLY A 34 1.76 9.77 -9.21
C GLY A 34 0.55 8.93 -8.78
N VAL A 35 0.51 7.63 -9.09
CA VAL A 35 -0.64 6.75 -8.83
C VAL A 35 -0.54 6.09 -7.47
N PHE A 36 -1.70 5.90 -6.84
CA PHE A 36 -1.82 5.02 -5.67
C PHE A 36 -2.50 3.71 -6.06
N GLY A 37 -1.88 2.61 -5.69
CA GLY A 37 -2.45 1.27 -5.72
C GLY A 37 -2.51 0.73 -4.30
N CYS A 38 -3.68 0.30 -3.86
CA CYS A 38 -3.89 -0.24 -2.52
C CYS A 38 -4.48 -1.64 -2.54
N THR A 39 -4.18 -2.43 -1.50
CA THR A 39 -4.89 -3.67 -1.17
C THR A 39 -5.89 -3.43 -0.06
N HIS A 40 -7.04 -4.11 -0.15
CA HIS A 40 -8.11 -4.02 0.82
C HIS A 40 -8.57 -5.43 1.21
N LEU A 41 -8.66 -5.67 2.52
CA LEU A 41 -9.15 -6.93 3.05
C LEU A 41 -10.68 -6.90 3.12
N VAL A 42 -11.33 -7.67 2.26
CA VAL A 42 -12.78 -7.82 2.30
C VAL A 42 -13.12 -8.98 3.23
N ARG A 43 -13.69 -8.64 4.38
CA ARG A 43 -14.22 -9.60 5.36
C ARG A 43 -15.66 -9.96 4.96
N GLY A 44 -16.01 -11.24 5.02
CA GLY A 44 -17.34 -11.75 4.67
C GLY A 44 -17.30 -13.26 4.43
N ASP A 45 -18.37 -13.82 3.87
CA ASP A 45 -18.52 -15.27 3.64
C ASP A 45 -17.44 -15.85 2.73
N ARG A 46 -16.82 -15.00 1.90
CA ARG A 46 -15.65 -15.33 1.08
C ARG A 46 -14.55 -14.29 1.32
N PRO A 47 -13.71 -14.49 2.34
CA PRO A 47 -12.56 -13.62 2.62
C PRO A 47 -11.64 -13.57 1.41
N ARG A 48 -11.25 -12.36 1.01
CA ARG A 48 -10.39 -12.12 -0.15
C ARG A 48 -9.73 -10.74 -0.06
N VAL A 49 -8.75 -10.53 -0.93
CA VAL A 49 -8.07 -9.25 -1.10
C VAL A 49 -8.52 -8.64 -2.42
N VAL A 50 -9.06 -7.43 -2.37
CA VAL A 50 -9.35 -6.64 -3.58
C VAL A 50 -8.32 -5.52 -3.71
N LEU A 51 -8.12 -5.06 -4.93
CA LEU A 51 -7.18 -3.99 -5.24
C LEU A 51 -7.96 -2.71 -5.53
N SER A 52 -7.38 -1.55 -5.23
CA SER A 52 -7.85 -0.28 -5.78
C SER A 52 -6.73 0.46 -6.48
N LEU A 53 -7.08 1.21 -7.52
CA LEU A 53 -6.19 2.14 -8.21
C LEU A 53 -6.82 3.53 -8.19
N ALA A 54 -6.09 4.51 -7.67
CA ALA A 54 -6.43 5.92 -7.71
C ALA A 54 -5.59 6.63 -8.77
N LEU A 55 -6.26 7.06 -9.83
CA LEU A 55 -5.65 7.56 -11.05
C LEU A 55 -5.78 9.09 -11.16
N PRO A 56 -4.78 9.78 -11.74
CA PRO A 56 -4.75 11.24 -11.83
C PRO A 56 -5.77 11.84 -12.81
N SER A 57 -6.38 11.05 -13.70
CA SER A 57 -7.27 11.57 -14.74
C SER A 57 -8.36 10.59 -15.20
N GLU A 58 -9.48 11.13 -15.67
CA GLU A 58 -10.58 10.34 -16.23
C GLU A 58 -10.17 9.54 -17.47
N PRO A 59 -9.39 10.08 -18.43
CA PRO A 59 -8.95 9.30 -19.60
C PRO A 59 -8.11 8.08 -19.22
N LEU A 60 -7.24 8.20 -18.21
CA LEU A 60 -6.45 7.08 -17.72
C LEU A 60 -7.36 6.04 -17.03
N LEU A 61 -8.36 6.49 -16.26
CA LEU A 61 -9.37 5.60 -15.69
C LEU A 61 -10.11 4.81 -16.77
N ARG A 62 -10.57 5.46 -17.84
CA ARG A 62 -11.26 4.77 -18.95
C ARG A 62 -10.36 3.73 -19.61
N THR A 63 -9.12 4.09 -19.91
CA THR A 63 -8.12 3.19 -20.51
C THR A 63 -7.82 1.99 -19.60
N ALA A 64 -7.66 2.23 -18.30
CA ALA A 64 -7.42 1.17 -17.33
C ALA A 64 -8.61 0.22 -17.24
N ARG A 65 -9.84 0.74 -17.20
CA ARG A 65 -11.07 -0.06 -17.16
C ARG A 65 -11.23 -0.94 -18.40
N GLU A 66 -11.01 -0.39 -19.58
CA GLU A 66 -11.06 -1.15 -20.85
C GLU A 66 -10.08 -2.31 -20.81
N ARG A 67 -8.79 -2.03 -20.55
CA ARG A 67 -7.73 -3.06 -20.51
C ARG A 67 -7.94 -4.13 -19.44
N LEU A 68 -8.42 -3.75 -18.26
CA LEU A 68 -8.67 -4.70 -17.18
C LEU A 68 -9.90 -5.58 -17.47
N THR A 69 -10.94 -5.00 -18.10
CA THR A 69 -12.13 -5.74 -18.51
C THR A 69 -11.80 -6.73 -19.63
N ASP A 70 -10.99 -6.33 -20.61
CA ASP A 70 -10.51 -7.21 -21.70
C ASP A 70 -9.71 -8.41 -21.18
N ARG A 71 -9.12 -8.29 -20.00
CA ARG A 71 -8.40 -9.37 -19.29
C ARG A 71 -9.29 -10.20 -18.36
N GLY A 72 -10.59 -9.89 -18.29
CA GLY A 72 -11.57 -10.64 -17.51
C GLY A 72 -11.59 -10.31 -16.01
N HIS A 73 -11.04 -9.17 -15.59
CA HIS A 73 -11.15 -8.73 -14.19
C HIS A 73 -12.52 -8.15 -13.88
N ASP A 74 -13.03 -8.43 -12.68
CA ASP A 74 -14.25 -7.79 -12.17
C ASP A 74 -13.90 -6.41 -11.59
N LEU A 75 -14.66 -5.39 -12.00
CA LEU A 75 -14.37 -3.99 -11.71
C LEU A 75 -15.57 -3.30 -11.08
N SER A 76 -15.34 -2.56 -10.01
CA SER A 76 -16.33 -1.64 -9.44
C SER A 76 -15.79 -0.20 -9.35
N PRO A 77 -16.65 0.83 -9.49
CA PRO A 77 -16.23 2.21 -9.34
C PRO A 77 -15.80 2.54 -7.90
N GLY A 78 -14.79 3.40 -7.76
CA GLY A 78 -14.31 3.88 -6.46
C GLY A 78 -13.33 2.92 -5.77
N ALA A 79 -12.81 3.36 -4.62
CA ALA A 79 -12.12 2.48 -3.67
C ALA A 79 -13.15 1.74 -2.80
N PRO A 80 -12.88 0.50 -2.36
CA PRO A 80 -13.85 -0.30 -1.62
C PRO A 80 -14.02 0.18 -0.17
N ASP A 81 -13.00 0.86 0.37
CA ASP A 81 -13.00 1.50 1.68
C ASP A 81 -11.96 2.64 1.70
N ALA A 82 -11.93 3.39 2.80
CA ALA A 82 -10.99 4.50 3.02
C ALA A 82 -9.69 4.08 3.74
N ALA A 83 -9.48 2.78 4.00
CA ALA A 83 -8.44 2.26 4.89
C ALA A 83 -7.47 1.28 4.20
N GLY A 84 -7.33 1.39 2.87
CA GLY A 84 -6.44 0.54 2.06
C GLY A 84 -4.97 0.67 2.45
N ARG A 85 -4.21 -0.42 2.27
CA ARG A 85 -2.76 -0.44 2.43
C ARG A 85 -2.10 -0.21 1.08
N ALA A 86 -1.24 0.80 0.98
CA ALA A 86 -0.59 1.17 -0.27
C ALA A 86 0.60 0.24 -0.59
N VAL A 87 0.69 -0.15 -1.87
CA VAL A 87 1.81 -0.91 -2.45
C VAL A 87 2.52 -0.07 -3.50
N VAL A 88 1.73 0.57 -4.34
CA VAL A 88 2.19 1.49 -5.38
C VAL A 88 1.80 2.87 -4.90
N TYR A 89 2.78 3.74 -4.73
CA TYR A 89 2.56 5.13 -4.33
C TYR A 89 3.81 5.95 -4.67
N PRO A 90 3.67 7.28 -4.80
CA PRO A 90 4.81 8.14 -5.13
C PRO A 90 5.98 7.96 -4.18
N GLY A 91 7.16 7.71 -4.74
CA GLY A 91 8.42 7.59 -3.99
C GLY A 91 8.71 6.23 -3.35
N VAL A 92 7.83 5.22 -3.47
CA VAL A 92 8.04 3.89 -2.86
C VAL A 92 9.36 3.24 -3.27
N THR A 93 9.79 3.40 -4.53
CA THR A 93 11.03 2.83 -5.07
C THR A 93 12.30 3.44 -4.44
N SER A 94 12.19 4.61 -3.80
CA SER A 94 13.30 5.25 -3.10
C SER A 94 13.47 4.77 -1.65
N LEU A 95 12.50 4.03 -1.11
CA LEU A 95 12.46 3.61 0.29
C LEU A 95 13.20 2.30 0.53
N THR A 96 14.49 2.28 0.19
CA THR A 96 15.35 1.09 0.30
C THR A 96 16.42 1.24 1.38
N GLY A 97 16.83 0.11 1.98
CA GLY A 97 17.87 0.06 3.02
C GLY A 97 17.48 0.72 4.33
N THR A 98 18.40 1.51 4.91
CA THR A 98 18.17 2.27 6.15
C THR A 98 18.04 3.75 5.81
N LEU A 99 16.94 4.36 6.23
CA LEU A 99 16.62 5.78 6.03
C LEU A 99 16.25 6.42 7.36
N THR A 100 16.41 7.72 7.50
CA THR A 100 15.83 8.43 8.65
C THR A 100 14.31 8.58 8.47
N VAL A 101 13.57 8.78 9.56
CA VAL A 101 12.14 9.14 9.48
C VAL A 101 11.94 10.38 8.60
N ALA A 102 12.83 11.36 8.67
CA ALA A 102 12.80 12.55 7.81
C ALA A 102 12.95 12.18 6.32
N ASP A 103 13.87 11.28 5.98
CA ASP A 103 14.07 10.82 4.60
C ASP A 103 12.84 10.10 4.06
N VAL A 104 12.21 9.23 4.87
CA VAL A 104 11.00 8.50 4.46
C VAL A 104 9.88 9.47 4.09
N LEU A 105 9.65 10.50 4.92
CA LEU A 105 8.60 11.50 4.70
C LEU A 105 8.94 12.45 3.53
N ALA A 106 10.22 12.82 3.36
CA ALA A 106 10.62 13.75 2.31
C ALA A 106 10.64 13.12 0.91
N ARG A 107 10.87 11.80 0.82
CA ARG A 107 11.09 11.09 -0.45
C ARG A 107 9.85 10.33 -0.94
N SER A 108 8.77 10.29 -0.16
CA SER A 108 7.58 9.52 -0.50
C SER A 108 6.29 10.26 -0.16
N ALA A 109 5.17 9.71 -0.63
CA ALA A 109 3.83 10.19 -0.30
C ALA A 109 3.37 9.87 1.13
N ILE A 110 4.24 9.32 2.00
CA ILE A 110 3.89 9.01 3.38
C ILE A 110 3.79 10.32 4.16
N ASP A 111 2.62 10.58 4.74
CA ASP A 111 2.36 11.80 5.51
C ASP A 111 2.91 11.72 6.93
N ARG A 112 2.91 10.52 7.51
CA ARG A 112 3.29 10.31 8.91
C ARG A 112 3.85 8.93 9.19
N VAL A 113 4.86 8.87 10.06
CA VAL A 113 5.31 7.64 10.71
C VAL A 113 4.79 7.60 12.15
N THR A 114 4.18 6.47 12.53
CA THR A 114 3.77 6.17 13.91
C THR A 114 4.53 4.96 14.43
N VAL A 115 4.70 4.85 15.75
CA VAL A 115 5.37 3.70 16.36
C VAL A 115 4.34 2.92 17.18
N LEU A 116 4.25 1.62 16.96
CA LEU A 116 3.28 0.75 17.62
C LEU A 116 3.48 0.80 19.14
N GLY A 117 2.37 0.94 19.87
CA GLY A 117 2.37 0.99 21.34
C GLY A 117 2.78 2.33 21.94
N THR A 118 2.99 3.37 21.13
CA THR A 118 3.27 4.73 21.61
C THR A 118 2.47 5.79 20.85
N SER A 119 2.09 6.85 21.56
CA SER A 119 1.45 8.04 20.98
C SER A 119 2.46 9.11 20.56
N THR A 120 3.74 8.95 20.90
CA THR A 120 4.80 9.91 20.57
C THR A 120 5.29 9.70 19.14
N ARG A 121 5.38 10.79 18.37
CA ARG A 121 5.99 10.77 17.03
C ARG A 121 7.49 10.48 17.17
N PRO A 122 8.07 9.59 16.33
CA PRO A 122 9.51 9.36 16.36
C PRO A 122 10.28 10.62 15.94
N ALA A 123 11.49 10.78 16.46
CA ALA A 123 12.35 11.90 16.10
C ALA A 123 12.73 11.80 14.61
N PRO A 124 12.82 12.92 13.87
CA PRO A 124 13.13 12.91 12.43
C PRO A 124 14.40 12.15 12.06
N GLU A 125 15.42 12.19 12.91
CA GLU A 125 16.72 11.53 12.76
C GLU A 125 16.69 10.04 13.12
N THR A 126 15.59 9.53 13.66
CA THR A 126 15.48 8.10 14.02
C THR A 126 15.63 7.25 12.77
N GLU A 127 16.55 6.28 12.81
CA GLU A 127 16.77 5.35 11.71
C GLU A 127 15.60 4.36 11.59
N LEU A 128 15.17 4.13 10.35
CA LEU A 128 14.16 3.17 9.95
C LEU A 128 14.77 2.23 8.91
N LEU A 129 14.91 0.96 9.29
CA LEU A 129 15.30 -0.11 8.38
C LEU A 129 14.06 -0.52 7.57
N THR A 130 14.00 -0.12 6.30
CA THR A 130 12.80 -0.25 5.45
C THR A 130 12.53 -1.71 5.06
N ARG A 131 13.56 -2.56 5.09
CA ARG A 131 13.54 -3.96 4.59
C ARG A 131 13.07 -4.06 3.14
N ASP A 132 13.19 -2.96 2.39
CA ASP A 132 12.66 -2.80 1.04
C ASP A 132 11.17 -3.18 0.93
N HIS A 133 10.44 -3.08 2.05
CA HIS A 133 9.02 -3.44 2.17
C HIS A 133 8.30 -2.45 3.09
N VAL A 134 7.79 -1.38 2.47
CA VAL A 134 7.10 -0.29 3.17
C VAL A 134 5.64 -0.25 2.73
N ARG A 135 4.74 -0.62 3.64
CA ARG A 135 3.29 -0.73 3.39
C ARG A 135 2.50 0.19 4.32
N PRO A 136 2.43 1.49 4.01
CA PRO A 136 1.64 2.43 4.79
C PRO A 136 0.15 2.22 4.53
N GLN A 137 -0.68 2.69 5.45
CA GLN A 137 -2.14 2.55 5.39
C GLN A 137 -2.79 3.92 5.38
N TRP A 138 -3.87 4.08 4.61
CA TRP A 138 -4.73 5.25 4.72
C TRP A 138 -5.44 5.27 6.08
N GLN A 139 -5.31 6.38 6.81
CA GLN A 139 -5.94 6.62 8.11
C GLN A 139 -6.38 8.08 8.18
N ASP A 140 -7.69 8.31 8.28
CA ASP A 140 -8.29 9.65 8.35
C ASP A 140 -7.84 10.60 7.21
N GLY A 141 -7.51 10.05 6.04
CA GLY A 141 -7.04 10.80 4.88
C GLY A 141 -5.53 10.94 4.75
N ASP A 142 -4.77 10.55 5.78
CA ASP A 142 -3.31 10.53 5.76
C ASP A 142 -2.77 9.14 5.39
N LEU A 143 -1.69 9.07 4.63
CA LEU A 143 -0.95 7.83 4.39
C LEU A 143 0.05 7.60 5.53
N VAL A 144 -0.29 6.71 6.45
CA VAL A 144 0.45 6.48 7.70
C VAL A 144 1.26 5.20 7.64
N LEU A 145 2.58 5.31 7.83
CA LEU A 145 3.45 4.16 8.06
C LEU A 145 3.53 3.84 9.55
N THR A 146 2.97 2.69 9.94
CA THR A 146 3.20 2.15 11.29
C THR A 146 4.52 1.39 11.33
N ALA A 147 5.37 1.74 12.29
CA ALA A 147 6.65 1.10 12.56
C ALA A 147 6.67 0.47 13.96
N MET A 148 7.65 -0.39 14.23
CA MET A 148 7.90 -1.00 15.53
C MET A 148 9.35 -0.72 15.95
N PRO A 149 9.64 -0.61 17.25
CA PRO A 149 11.01 -0.58 17.74
C PRO A 149 11.78 -1.85 17.37
N ALA A 150 13.05 -1.70 17.02
CA ALA A 150 14.00 -2.76 16.77
C ALA A 150 15.31 -2.52 17.55
N VAL A 151 16.24 -3.47 17.43
CA VAL A 151 17.54 -3.40 18.12
C VAL A 151 18.31 -2.12 17.76
N GLY A 152 19.07 -1.60 18.71
CA GLY A 152 19.93 -0.43 18.47
C GLY A 152 19.20 0.91 18.38
N GLY A 153 17.95 1.00 18.85
CA GLY A 153 17.17 2.24 18.78
C GLY A 153 16.61 2.55 17.38
N THR A 154 16.64 1.54 16.49
CA THR A 154 16.10 1.65 15.13
C THR A 154 14.61 1.34 15.10
N LEU A 155 13.95 1.75 14.03
CA LEU A 155 12.58 1.40 13.68
C LEU A 155 12.56 0.44 12.49
N VAL A 156 11.50 -0.34 12.41
CA VAL A 156 11.21 -1.20 11.27
C VAL A 156 9.72 -1.10 10.92
N PRO A 157 9.31 -1.25 9.64
CA PRO A 157 7.89 -1.34 9.30
C PRO A 157 7.17 -2.44 10.11
N PHE A 158 5.91 -2.17 10.46
CA PHE A 158 5.05 -3.11 11.19
C PHE A 158 4.78 -4.37 10.36
N GLU A 159 4.43 -4.20 9.09
CA GLU A 159 4.27 -5.32 8.17
C GLU A 159 5.64 -5.91 7.80
N VAL A 160 5.68 -7.24 7.77
CA VAL A 160 6.83 -8.01 7.30
C VAL A 160 6.46 -8.68 5.98
N PRO A 161 7.37 -8.73 5.00
CA PRO A 161 7.06 -9.24 3.65
C PRO A 161 6.70 -10.74 3.65
N ASP A 162 7.37 -11.52 4.51
CA ASP A 162 7.10 -12.94 4.71
C ASP A 162 6.84 -13.16 6.21
N PRO A 163 5.61 -12.91 6.69
CA PRO A 163 5.29 -13.22 8.08
C PRO A 163 5.43 -14.73 8.26
N THR A 164 6.25 -15.14 9.22
CA THR A 164 6.15 -16.51 9.74
C THR A 164 4.69 -16.74 10.11
N PRO A 165 4.02 -17.81 9.65
CA PRO A 165 2.64 -18.07 10.02
C PRO A 165 2.59 -18.33 11.53
N CYS A 166 2.38 -17.28 12.31
CA CYS A 166 1.99 -17.41 13.71
C CYS A 166 0.47 -17.45 13.72
N CYS A 167 -0.05 -18.66 13.94
CA CYS A 167 -1.46 -18.99 14.12
C CYS A 167 -2.26 -19.22 12.82
N ALA A 168 -2.02 -20.36 12.17
CA ALA A 168 -2.96 -20.96 11.22
C ALA A 168 -3.87 -22.06 11.85
N ASP A 169 -3.72 -22.36 13.15
CA ASP A 169 -4.49 -23.42 13.84
C ASP A 169 -5.12 -22.90 15.14
N HIS A 170 -6.25 -22.18 15.07
CA HIS A 170 -7.16 -22.01 16.22
C HIS A 170 -8.62 -21.98 15.77
#